data_AF-A0AA39CFM5-F1
#
_entry.id   AF-A0AA39CFM5-F1
#
_cell.length_a   1.000
_cell.length_b   1.000
_cell.length_c   1.000
_cell.angle_alpha   90.00
_cell.angle_beta   90.00
_cell.angle_gamma   90.00
#
_symmetry.space_group_name_H-M   'P 1'
#
loop_
_entity.id
_entity.type
_entity.pdbx_description
1 polymer ?
#
loop_
_entity_poly.entity_id
_entity_poly.type
_entity_poly.pdbx_seq_one_letter_code
_entity_poly.pdbx_strand_id
1 'polypeptide(L)'
;MSKPKSAILNLFEDLVGTWILNRQLRSAHPSEPSGRCSGKADFTRRPSPSPVPDTDGKLHIATAELLYHEQGDFEMMMTTGDNLTSVPTFTFSRKYIWRLQEVEKGHTISIWFTKPGTEIIDYLFHKIDVPSDQDQPPGVNGRLVLNGSGGHLCVDDFYSSSYAFVLSRPSDESPSALTSWTMIHEVVGPKKDQHIETTFVRPRFNAITECQS
;
A
#
# COMPACT_ATOMS: atom_id res chain seq x y z
N MET A 1 -10.22 28.40 15.79
CA MET A 1 -9.03 27.65 15.36
C MET A 1 -9.46 26.24 14.98
N SER A 2 -9.30 25.84 13.73
CA SER A 2 -9.53 24.44 13.30
C SER A 2 -8.51 23.55 14.01
N LYS A 3 -8.95 22.41 14.56
CA LYS A 3 -7.99 21.38 14.99
C LYS A 3 -7.14 20.97 13.78
N PRO A 4 -5.82 20.76 13.93
CA PRO A 4 -5.02 20.19 12.85
C PRO A 4 -5.58 18.80 12.49
N LYS A 5 -5.79 18.55 11.19
CA LYS A 5 -6.17 17.21 10.70
C LYS A 5 -5.05 16.24 11.07
N SER A 6 -5.40 15.05 11.59
CA SER A 6 -4.40 14.00 11.89
C SER A 6 -3.62 13.61 10.65
N ALA A 7 -2.31 13.35 10.73
CA ALA A 7 -1.53 13.03 9.53
C ALA A 7 -2.03 11.79 8.78
N ILE A 8 -2.66 10.82 9.45
CA ILE A 8 -3.25 9.65 8.77
C ILE A 8 -4.40 10.04 7.81
N LEU A 9 -5.18 11.07 8.12
CA LEU A 9 -6.22 11.59 7.22
C LEU A 9 -5.58 12.20 5.98
N ASN A 10 -4.54 13.04 6.16
CA ASN A 10 -3.82 13.65 5.05
C ASN A 10 -3.11 12.58 4.20
N LEU A 11 -2.47 11.60 4.85
CA LEU A 11 -1.87 10.45 4.19
C LEU A 11 -2.88 9.72 3.31
N PHE A 12 -4.06 9.41 3.85
CA PHE A 12 -5.08 8.67 3.11
C PHE A 12 -5.61 9.45 1.91
N GLU A 13 -5.83 10.76 2.07
CA GLU A 13 -6.21 11.64 0.95
C GLU A 13 -5.12 11.75 -0.11
N ASP A 14 -3.85 11.77 0.31
CA ASP A 14 -2.70 11.85 -0.58
C ASP A 14 -2.41 10.54 -1.30
N LEU A 15 -2.96 9.39 -0.89
CA LEU A 15 -2.82 8.16 -1.67
C LEU A 15 -3.47 8.30 -3.05
N VAL A 16 -4.48 9.15 -3.20
CA VAL A 16 -5.26 9.27 -4.45
C VAL A 16 -4.40 9.63 -5.66
N GLY A 17 -4.77 9.06 -6.80
CA GLY A 17 -4.09 9.23 -8.08
C GLY A 17 -3.17 8.07 -8.43
N THR A 18 -2.35 8.29 -9.45
CA THR A 18 -1.49 7.27 -10.03
C THR A 18 -0.12 7.22 -9.34
N TRP A 19 0.42 6.01 -9.23
CA TRP A 19 1.74 5.67 -8.73
C TRP A 19 2.44 4.75 -9.71
N ILE A 20 3.75 4.94 -9.88
CA ILE A 20 4.62 3.95 -10.51
C ILE A 20 4.94 2.89 -9.45
N LEU A 21 4.67 1.63 -9.78
CA LEU A 21 4.87 0.47 -8.93
C LEU A 21 6.09 -0.30 -9.41
N ASN A 22 7.04 -0.56 -8.52
CA ASN A 22 8.11 -1.54 -8.72
C ASN A 22 8.08 -2.53 -7.56
N ARG A 23 8.01 -3.82 -7.88
CA ARG A 23 7.95 -4.90 -6.90
C ARG A 23 9.07 -5.89 -7.11
N GLN A 24 9.73 -6.30 -6.04
CA GLN A 24 10.63 -7.44 -6.04
C GLN A 24 10.00 -8.57 -5.22
N LEU A 25 9.91 -9.75 -5.83
CA LEU A 25 9.44 -10.98 -5.21
C LEU A 25 10.64 -11.91 -5.07
N ARG A 26 10.98 -12.27 -3.83
CA ARG A 26 12.01 -13.26 -3.52
C ARG A 26 11.36 -14.41 -2.77
N SER A 27 11.57 -15.62 -3.25
CA SER A 27 11.17 -16.85 -2.57
C SER A 27 12.39 -17.69 -2.29
N ALA A 28 12.55 -18.18 -1.07
CA ALA A 28 13.57 -19.18 -0.76
C ALA A 28 13.12 -20.60 -1.16
N HIS A 29 11.81 -20.80 -1.39
CA HIS A 29 11.27 -22.10 -1.79
C HIS A 29 11.39 -22.29 -3.32
N PRO A 30 12.03 -23.37 -3.83
CA PRO A 30 12.30 -23.56 -5.27
C PRO A 30 11.07 -23.68 -6.17
N SER A 31 9.93 -24.10 -5.61
CA SER A 31 8.67 -24.23 -6.37
C SER A 31 7.86 -22.93 -6.45
N GLU A 32 8.32 -21.88 -5.79
CA GLU A 32 7.63 -20.60 -5.69
C GLU A 32 8.42 -19.56 -6.51
N PRO A 33 7.75 -18.77 -7.35
CA PRO A 33 8.44 -17.90 -8.28
C PRO A 33 9.15 -16.76 -7.56
N SER A 34 10.36 -16.45 -8.01
CA SER A 34 11.00 -15.17 -7.75
C SER A 34 10.90 -14.30 -9.01
N GLY A 35 11.06 -12.99 -8.86
CA GLY A 35 11.05 -12.10 -10.01
C GLY A 35 10.81 -10.64 -9.67
N ARG A 36 10.49 -9.87 -10.71
CA ARG A 36 10.24 -8.44 -10.60
C ARG A 36 8.92 -8.08 -11.26
N CYS A 37 8.11 -7.28 -10.60
CA CYS A 37 6.98 -6.62 -11.24
C CYS A 37 7.30 -5.15 -11.51
N SER A 38 6.88 -4.65 -12.67
CA SER A 38 6.89 -3.22 -12.99
C SER A 38 5.53 -2.82 -13.54
N GLY A 39 4.97 -1.71 -13.05
CA GLY A 39 3.62 -1.33 -13.43
C GLY A 39 3.18 -0.01 -12.82
N LYS A 40 1.86 0.13 -12.67
CA LYS A 40 1.23 1.28 -12.04
C LYS A 40 0.19 0.83 -11.03
N ALA A 41 -0.08 1.70 -10.08
CA ALA A 41 -1.21 1.57 -9.17
C ALA A 41 -2.00 2.86 -9.13
N ASP A 42 -3.32 2.74 -9.18
CA ASP A 42 -4.25 3.86 -9.13
C ASP A 42 -5.10 3.74 -7.86
N PHE A 43 -5.16 4.83 -7.10
CA PHE A 43 -6.12 4.99 -6.01
C PHE A 43 -7.23 5.94 -6.45
N THR A 44 -8.46 5.45 -6.45
CA THR A 44 -9.66 6.21 -6.84
C THR A 44 -10.60 6.35 -5.64
N ARG A 45 -11.07 7.57 -5.35
CA ARG A 45 -12.05 7.80 -4.28
C ARG A 45 -13.37 7.09 -4.60
N ARG A 46 -13.95 6.40 -3.62
CA ARG A 46 -15.32 5.88 -3.71
C ARG A 46 -16.28 6.88 -3.06
N PRO A 47 -17.27 7.42 -3.82
CA PRO A 47 -18.17 8.45 -3.32
C PRO A 47 -19.13 7.94 -2.24
N SER A 48 -19.32 6.63 -2.17
CA SER A 48 -20.16 5.96 -1.17
C SER A 48 -19.31 4.90 -0.46
N PRO A 49 -18.66 5.25 0.66
CA PRO A 49 -17.90 4.28 1.44
C PRO A 49 -18.80 3.14 1.91
N SER A 50 -18.24 1.95 1.98
CA SER A 50 -18.99 0.77 2.38
C SER A 50 -19.24 0.74 3.90
N PRO A 51 -20.27 0.02 4.38
CA PRO A 51 -20.46 -0.20 5.81
C PRO A 51 -19.32 -1.00 6.45
N VAL A 52 -19.01 -0.69 7.71
CA VAL A 52 -17.99 -1.31 8.56
C VAL A 52 -18.64 -1.66 9.90
N PRO A 53 -18.44 -2.88 10.42
CA PRO A 53 -18.91 -3.24 11.75
C PRO A 53 -18.08 -2.55 12.84
N ASP A 54 -18.75 -1.96 13.82
CA ASP A 54 -18.16 -1.49 15.06
C ASP A 54 -17.93 -2.64 16.05
N THR A 55 -17.26 -2.33 17.15
CA THR A 55 -17.06 -3.16 18.33
C THR A 55 -18.36 -3.71 18.93
N ASP A 56 -19.47 -2.98 18.82
CA ASP A 56 -20.81 -3.41 19.26
C ASP A 56 -21.59 -4.21 18.20
N GLY A 57 -20.98 -4.45 17.03
CA GLY A 57 -21.58 -5.17 15.91
C GLY A 57 -22.52 -4.33 15.05
N LYS A 58 -22.75 -3.05 15.35
CA LYS A 58 -23.52 -2.15 14.48
C LYS A 58 -22.71 -1.73 13.27
N LEU A 59 -23.42 -1.44 12.19
CA LEU A 59 -22.80 -0.97 10.96
C LEU A 59 -22.73 0.56 10.95
N HIS A 60 -21.53 1.08 10.75
CA HIS A 60 -21.28 2.49 10.45
C HIS A 60 -20.66 2.62 9.07
N ILE A 61 -20.79 3.79 8.44
CA ILE A 61 -20.14 4.06 7.15
C ILE A 61 -18.67 4.40 7.43
N ALA A 62 -17.76 3.81 6.65
CA ALA A 62 -16.34 4.13 6.74
C ALA A 62 -16.10 5.64 6.53
N THR A 63 -15.12 6.20 7.26
CA THR A 63 -14.74 7.62 7.14
C THR A 63 -14.36 7.99 5.70
N ALA A 64 -13.61 7.12 5.02
CA ALA A 64 -13.27 7.25 3.61
C ALA A 64 -12.93 5.89 3.00
N GLU A 65 -13.08 5.75 1.69
CA GLU A 65 -12.79 4.52 0.97
C GLU A 65 -12.15 4.80 -0.40
N LEU A 66 -11.09 4.07 -0.71
CA LEU A 66 -10.38 4.11 -1.98
C LEU A 66 -10.45 2.74 -2.65
N LEU A 67 -10.71 2.74 -3.96
CA LEU A 67 -10.40 1.60 -4.81
C LEU A 67 -8.93 1.71 -5.22
N TYR A 68 -8.14 0.73 -4.79
CA TYR A 68 -6.80 0.50 -5.31
C TYR A 68 -6.87 -0.48 -6.48
N HIS A 69 -6.22 -0.15 -7.58
CA HIS A 69 -6.04 -1.03 -8.72
C HIS A 69 -4.58 -1.00 -9.15
N GLU A 70 -3.90 -2.15 -9.07
CA GLU A 70 -2.58 -2.33 -9.65
C GLU A 70 -2.63 -3.14 -10.94
N GLN A 71 -1.73 -2.83 -11.86
CA GLN A 71 -1.52 -3.59 -13.08
C GLN A 71 -0.11 -3.37 -13.64
N GLY A 72 0.39 -4.37 -14.36
CA GLY A 72 1.70 -4.31 -15.00
C GLY A 72 2.18 -5.67 -15.44
N ASP A 73 3.50 -5.81 -15.54
CA ASP A 73 4.18 -7.01 -15.99
C ASP A 73 5.04 -7.61 -14.87
N PHE A 74 5.01 -8.93 -14.76
CA PHE A 74 5.84 -9.74 -13.88
C PHE A 74 6.85 -10.53 -14.71
N GLU A 75 8.13 -10.21 -14.53
CA GLU A 75 9.26 -10.93 -15.09
C GLU A 75 9.72 -11.99 -14.08
N MET A 76 9.54 -13.26 -14.43
CA MET A 76 9.88 -14.39 -13.58
C MET A 76 11.37 -14.74 -13.71
N MET A 77 12.03 -14.89 -12.57
CA MET A 77 13.41 -15.32 -12.46
C MET A 77 13.45 -16.78 -11.99
N MET A 78 14.19 -17.60 -12.74
CA MET A 78 14.47 -18.99 -12.38
C MET A 78 15.98 -19.20 -12.30
N THR A 79 16.40 -20.12 -11.44
CA THR A 79 17.78 -20.59 -11.38
C THR A 79 17.95 -21.78 -12.31
N THR A 80 18.83 -21.66 -13.30
CA THR A 80 19.25 -22.78 -14.15
C THR A 80 20.74 -23.03 -13.90
N GLY A 81 21.07 -23.97 -13.00
CA GLY A 81 22.41 -24.07 -12.43
C GLY A 81 22.73 -22.87 -11.52
N ASP A 82 23.97 -22.37 -11.54
CA ASP A 82 24.40 -21.20 -10.74
C ASP A 82 23.98 -19.84 -11.34
N ASN A 83 23.38 -19.83 -12.53
CA ASN A 83 23.00 -18.59 -13.22
C ASN A 83 21.51 -18.28 -13.03
N LEU A 84 21.21 -17.03 -12.62
CA LEU A 84 19.85 -16.49 -12.72
C LEU A 84 19.51 -16.21 -14.18
N THR A 85 18.41 -16.79 -14.65
CA THR A 85 17.87 -16.56 -15.99
C THR A 85 16.45 -16.01 -15.88
N SER A 86 16.17 -14.93 -16.62
CA SER A 86 14.79 -14.47 -16.85
C SER A 86 14.14 -15.42 -17.85
N VAL A 87 12.90 -15.86 -17.57
CA VAL A 87 12.25 -16.92 -18.36
C VAL A 87 10.96 -16.41 -19.04
N PRO A 88 9.77 -16.36 -18.40
CA PRO A 88 8.59 -15.71 -18.96
C PRO A 88 8.23 -14.37 -18.31
N THR A 89 7.51 -13.55 -19.07
CA THR A 89 6.82 -12.34 -18.59
C THR A 89 5.31 -12.55 -18.61
N PHE A 90 4.62 -12.19 -17.53
CA PHE A 90 3.16 -12.29 -17.39
C PHE A 90 2.55 -10.94 -17.04
N THR A 91 1.37 -10.64 -17.58
CA THR A 91 0.61 -9.49 -17.10
C THR A 91 -0.06 -9.83 -15.76
N PHE A 92 -0.12 -8.85 -14.86
CA PHE A 92 -0.89 -8.96 -13.63
C PHE A 92 -1.85 -7.77 -13.49
N SER A 93 -2.95 -8.01 -12.79
CA SER A 93 -3.93 -6.98 -12.43
C SER A 93 -4.63 -7.40 -11.14
N ARG A 94 -4.64 -6.51 -10.13
CA ARG A 94 -5.29 -6.78 -8.83
C ARG A 94 -6.01 -5.54 -8.31
N LYS A 95 -7.13 -5.76 -7.63
CA LYS A 95 -7.92 -4.70 -7.01
C LYS A 95 -8.12 -4.97 -5.52
N TYR A 96 -8.00 -3.92 -4.73
CA TYR A 96 -8.26 -3.92 -3.29
C TYR A 96 -9.11 -2.71 -2.92
N ILE A 97 -9.86 -2.84 -1.83
CA ILE A 97 -10.54 -1.69 -1.22
C ILE A 97 -9.77 -1.29 0.04
N TRP A 98 -9.30 -0.04 0.08
CA TRP A 98 -8.67 0.56 1.25
C TRP A 98 -9.72 1.41 1.96
N ARG A 99 -9.92 1.18 3.26
CA ARG A 99 -10.88 1.92 4.08
C ARG A 99 -10.17 2.60 5.22
N LEU A 100 -10.46 3.87 5.40
CA LEU A 100 -10.13 4.61 6.61
C LEU A 100 -11.33 4.59 7.55
N GLN A 101 -11.09 4.23 8.80
CA GLN A 101 -12.10 4.20 9.85
C GLN A 101 -11.59 4.96 11.07
N GLU A 102 -12.40 5.87 11.59
CA GLU A 102 -12.20 6.46 12.91
C GLU A 102 -12.54 5.43 14.00
N VAL A 103 -11.65 5.32 14.99
CA VAL A 103 -11.81 4.46 16.17
C VAL A 103 -11.59 5.30 17.43
N GLU A 104 -11.98 4.80 18.60
CA GLU A 104 -11.96 5.58 19.86
C GLU A 104 -10.64 6.34 20.14
N LYS A 105 -9.50 5.79 19.69
CA LYS A 105 -8.16 6.37 19.90
C LYS A 105 -7.40 6.69 18.62
N GLY A 106 -8.09 7.05 17.54
CA GLY A 106 -7.45 7.53 16.32
C GLY A 106 -8.11 6.99 15.05
N HIS A 107 -7.31 6.49 14.12
CA HIS A 107 -7.81 5.92 12.87
C HIS A 107 -7.08 4.63 12.55
N THR A 108 -7.76 3.74 11.83
CA THR A 108 -7.20 2.51 11.27
C THR A 108 -7.43 2.48 9.78
N ILE A 109 -6.45 1.99 9.02
CA ILE A 109 -6.64 1.66 7.60
C ILE A 109 -6.85 0.15 7.51
N SER A 110 -7.90 -0.29 6.80
CA SER A 110 -8.11 -1.71 6.51
C SER A 110 -8.09 -1.96 5.01
N ILE A 111 -7.48 -3.06 4.59
CA ILE A 111 -7.37 -3.46 3.19
C ILE A 111 -8.18 -4.72 2.97
N TRP A 112 -9.01 -4.71 1.94
CA TRP A 112 -9.95 -5.78 1.64
C TRP A 112 -9.72 -6.31 0.24
N PHE A 113 -9.82 -7.63 0.09
CA PHE A 113 -9.89 -8.24 -1.22
C PHE A 113 -11.20 -7.85 -1.92
N THR A 114 -11.14 -7.81 -3.25
CA THR A 114 -12.32 -7.70 -4.10
C THR A 114 -12.63 -9.06 -4.71
N LYS A 115 -13.92 -9.33 -4.97
CA LYS A 115 -14.29 -10.54 -5.70
C LYS A 115 -13.69 -10.50 -7.11
N PRO A 116 -13.21 -11.64 -7.64
CA PRO A 116 -12.53 -11.68 -8.93
C PRO A 116 -13.31 -10.97 -10.04
N GLY A 117 -12.64 -10.07 -10.76
CA GLY A 117 -13.23 -9.31 -11.87
C GLY A 117 -14.21 -8.21 -11.48
N THR A 118 -14.38 -7.91 -10.19
CA THR A 118 -15.31 -6.90 -9.69
C THR A 118 -14.63 -5.89 -8.76
N GLU A 119 -15.42 -4.93 -8.27
CA GLU A 119 -15.02 -3.97 -7.22
C GLU A 119 -15.79 -4.20 -5.92
N ILE A 120 -16.42 -5.37 -5.80
CA ILE A 120 -17.22 -5.77 -4.64
C ILE A 120 -16.28 -6.33 -3.59
N ILE A 121 -16.38 -5.83 -2.35
CA ILE A 121 -15.62 -6.37 -1.21
C ILE A 121 -15.92 -7.85 -1.02
N ASP A 122 -14.86 -8.60 -0.75
CA ASP A 122 -14.91 -10.01 -0.37
C ASP A 122 -14.59 -10.15 1.12
N TYR A 123 -13.33 -10.41 1.47
CA TYR A 123 -12.87 -10.57 2.84
C TYR A 123 -11.68 -9.66 3.17
N LEU A 124 -11.44 -9.46 4.46
CA LEU A 124 -10.34 -8.65 4.98
C LEU A 124 -8.99 -9.27 4.61
N PHE A 125 -8.07 -8.48 4.08
CA PHE A 125 -6.68 -8.88 3.91
C PHE A 125 -5.89 -8.63 5.20
N HIS A 126 -5.73 -7.37 5.58
CA HIS A 126 -5.15 -6.98 6.87
C HIS A 126 -5.54 -5.53 7.24
N LYS A 127 -5.23 -5.17 8.49
CA LYS A 127 -5.32 -3.80 9.00
C LYS A 127 -3.91 -3.20 9.09
N ILE A 128 -3.80 -1.91 8.86
CA ILE A 128 -2.58 -1.13 9.05
C ILE A 128 -2.79 -0.28 10.29
N ASP A 129 -2.02 -0.58 11.32
CA ASP A 129 -1.91 0.27 12.50
C ASP A 129 -0.87 1.36 12.20
N VAL A 130 -1.32 2.61 12.11
CA VAL A 130 -0.45 3.78 11.92
C VAL A 130 -0.40 4.54 13.25
N PRO A 131 0.79 4.65 13.90
CA PRO A 131 0.92 5.38 15.16
C PRO A 131 0.52 6.85 15.03
N SER A 132 0.15 7.45 16.15
CA SER A 132 -0.11 8.90 16.22
C SER A 132 1.14 9.71 15.88
N ASP A 133 0.96 10.91 15.32
CA ASP A 133 2.05 11.85 15.03
C ASP A 133 2.91 12.18 16.25
N GLN A 134 2.32 12.10 17.46
CA GLN A 134 3.03 12.39 18.71
C GLN A 134 4.06 11.31 19.08
N ASP A 135 3.92 10.10 18.53
CA ASP A 135 4.80 8.96 18.81
C ASP A 135 5.91 8.81 17.75
N GLN A 136 5.94 9.69 16.74
CA GLN A 136 6.95 9.65 15.68
C GLN A 136 8.17 10.50 16.06
N PRO A 137 9.40 10.00 15.78
CA PRO A 137 10.60 10.81 15.97
C PRO A 137 10.53 12.06 15.09
N PRO A 138 11.08 13.20 15.56
CA PRO A 138 11.08 14.44 14.78
C PRO A 138 11.70 14.21 13.41
N GLY A 139 10.97 14.61 12.36
CA GLY A 139 11.39 14.43 10.98
C GLY A 139 12.73 15.10 10.70
N VAL A 140 13.66 14.36 10.09
CA VAL A 140 14.97 14.90 9.70
C VAL A 140 14.80 15.64 8.36
N ASN A 141 15.24 16.89 8.29
CA ASN A 141 15.23 17.72 7.07
C ASN A 141 13.83 17.93 6.44
N GLY A 142 12.79 18.15 7.26
CA GLY A 142 11.43 18.36 6.75
C GLY A 142 10.80 17.10 6.15
N ARG A 143 11.34 15.91 6.44
CA ARG A 143 10.81 14.62 5.98
C ARG A 143 10.25 13.84 7.17
N LEU A 144 8.98 13.45 7.09
CA LEU A 144 8.30 12.59 8.06
C LEU A 144 8.13 11.20 7.45
N VAL A 145 8.38 10.15 8.22
CA VAL A 145 8.09 8.77 7.80
C VAL A 145 7.01 8.22 8.72
N LEU A 146 5.83 7.92 8.18
CA LEU A 146 4.80 7.20 8.93
C LEU A 146 4.96 5.72 8.67
N ASN A 147 5.20 4.95 9.72
CA ASN A 147 5.28 3.50 9.62
C ASN A 147 3.93 2.89 9.96
N GLY A 148 3.55 1.84 9.24
CA GLY A 148 2.37 1.06 9.54
C GLY A 148 2.66 -0.43 9.46
N SER A 149 1.92 -1.25 10.18
CA SER A 149 2.07 -2.70 10.08
C SER A 149 0.77 -3.45 10.32
N GLY A 150 0.75 -4.70 9.90
CA GLY A 150 -0.33 -5.65 10.16
C GLY A 150 0.16 -7.07 9.90
N GLY A 151 -0.44 -8.05 10.56
CA GLY A 151 -0.10 -9.44 10.32
C GLY A 151 -1.11 -10.40 10.91
N HIS A 152 -1.06 -11.65 10.47
CA HIS A 152 -1.87 -12.73 11.00
C HIS A 152 -1.21 -14.07 10.73
N LEU A 153 -1.51 -15.04 11.60
CA LEU A 153 -1.14 -16.43 11.36
C LEU A 153 -2.18 -17.05 10.41
N CYS A 154 -1.72 -17.66 9.32
CA CYS A 154 -2.56 -18.42 8.41
C CYS A 154 -2.13 -19.89 8.43
N VAL A 155 -2.88 -20.70 9.17
CA VAL A 155 -2.54 -22.09 9.46
C VAL A 155 -1.17 -22.18 10.14
N ASP A 156 -0.11 -22.47 9.37
CA ASP A 156 1.25 -22.66 9.88
C ASP A 156 2.22 -21.55 9.43
N ASP A 157 1.82 -20.68 8.51
CA ASP A 157 2.68 -19.62 7.97
C ASP A 157 2.23 -18.26 8.51
N PHE A 158 3.19 -17.43 8.96
CA PHE A 158 2.92 -16.09 9.45
C PHE A 158 3.02 -15.08 8.33
N TYR A 159 1.95 -14.32 8.13
CA TYR A 159 1.85 -13.27 7.13
C TYR A 159 2.01 -11.92 7.81
N SER A 160 3.01 -11.14 7.42
CA SER A 160 3.22 -9.77 7.90
C SER A 160 3.32 -8.78 6.75
N SER A 161 2.80 -7.58 6.99
CA SER A 161 2.91 -6.44 6.10
C SER A 161 3.45 -5.27 6.90
N SER A 162 4.45 -4.58 6.38
CA SER A 162 4.94 -3.30 6.89
C SER A 162 4.91 -2.24 5.81
N TYR A 163 4.71 -1.00 6.23
CA TYR A 163 4.54 0.17 5.37
C TYR A 163 5.45 1.28 5.87
N ALA A 164 6.07 1.98 4.93
CA ALA A 164 6.79 3.22 5.20
C ALA A 164 6.30 4.30 4.24
N PHE A 165 5.55 5.27 4.75
CA PHE A 165 5.02 6.40 3.99
C PHE A 165 5.92 7.61 4.18
N VAL A 166 6.50 8.14 3.10
CA VAL A 166 7.44 9.26 3.14
C VAL A 166 6.72 10.55 2.78
N LEU A 167 6.53 11.41 3.77
CA LEU A 167 5.90 12.72 3.61
C LEU A 167 6.95 13.83 3.60
N SER A 168 6.76 14.79 2.70
CA SER A 168 7.50 16.05 2.68
C SER A 168 6.70 17.11 3.43
N ARG A 169 7.36 17.82 4.35
CA ARG A 169 6.81 18.93 5.12
C ARG A 169 7.72 20.15 4.91
N PRO A 170 7.40 21.04 3.95
CA PRO A 170 8.24 22.18 3.61
C PRO A 170 8.41 23.20 4.75
N SER A 171 7.40 23.32 5.61
CA SER A 171 7.42 24.18 6.81
C SER A 171 6.44 23.65 7.86
N ASP A 172 6.59 24.09 9.11
CA ASP A 172 5.67 23.71 10.19
C ASP A 172 4.22 24.15 9.93
N GLU A 173 4.04 25.18 9.10
CA GLU A 173 2.74 25.74 8.72
C GLU A 173 2.13 25.09 7.47
N SER A 174 2.92 24.31 6.70
CA SER A 174 2.44 23.64 5.50
C SER A 174 1.91 22.23 5.80
N PRO A 175 0.83 21.78 5.14
CA PRO A 175 0.42 20.39 5.23
C PRO A 175 1.53 19.48 4.67
N SER A 176 1.72 18.33 5.30
CA SER A 176 2.64 17.31 4.79
C SER A 176 2.05 16.66 3.54
N ALA A 177 2.88 16.37 2.55
CA ALA A 177 2.48 15.74 1.29
C ALA A 177 3.18 14.39 1.09
N LEU A 178 2.44 13.32 0.79
CA LEU A 178 3.02 12.01 0.49
C LEU A 178 3.80 12.04 -0.84
N THR A 179 5.08 11.66 -0.78
CA THR A 179 5.99 11.69 -1.93
C THR A 179 6.29 10.30 -2.49
N SER A 180 6.46 9.32 -1.61
CA SER A 180 6.67 7.92 -1.95
C SER A 180 6.22 7.04 -0.80
N TRP A 181 6.01 5.75 -1.06
CA TRP A 181 5.83 4.77 -0.01
C TRP A 181 6.33 3.39 -0.41
N THR A 182 6.68 2.61 0.60
CA THR A 182 7.10 1.22 0.44
C THR A 182 6.18 0.32 1.25
N MET A 183 5.89 -0.86 0.71
CA MET A 183 5.23 -1.95 1.41
C MET A 183 6.08 -3.20 1.30
N ILE A 184 6.38 -3.80 2.44
CA ILE A 184 7.02 -5.11 2.53
C ILE A 184 5.97 -6.10 3.01
N HIS A 185 5.78 -7.18 2.27
CA HIS A 185 4.94 -8.30 2.66
C HIS A 185 5.80 -9.55 2.78
N GLU A 186 5.78 -10.16 3.95
CA GLU A 186 6.57 -11.33 4.29
C GLU A 186 5.66 -12.48 4.66
N VAL A 187 6.02 -13.67 4.19
CA VAL A 187 5.41 -14.92 4.58
C VAL A 187 6.52 -15.81 5.08
N VAL A 188 6.51 -16.12 6.38
CA VAL A 188 7.52 -16.96 7.01
C VAL A 188 6.83 -18.15 7.66
N GLY A 189 7.19 -19.35 7.23
CA GLY A 189 6.67 -20.59 7.79
C GLY A 189 7.23 -21.83 7.09
N PRO A 190 6.79 -23.02 7.51
CA PRO A 190 7.30 -24.28 6.99
C PRO A 190 6.95 -24.51 5.51
N LYS A 191 5.91 -23.85 4.99
CA LYS A 191 5.46 -24.03 3.59
C LYS A 191 5.89 -22.89 2.69
N LYS A 192 6.04 -21.68 3.24
CA LYS A 192 6.36 -20.48 2.48
C LYS A 192 7.44 -19.66 3.17
N ASP A 193 8.38 -19.23 2.36
CA ASP A 193 9.41 -18.27 2.73
C ASP A 193 9.52 -17.27 1.59
N GLN A 194 8.74 -16.20 1.70
CA GLN A 194 8.58 -15.18 0.67
C GLN A 194 8.79 -13.79 1.26
N HIS A 195 9.56 -12.98 0.55
CA HIS A 195 9.77 -11.57 0.81
C HIS A 195 9.38 -10.76 -0.44
N ILE A 196 8.37 -9.91 -0.29
CA ILE A 196 7.81 -9.08 -1.35
C ILE A 196 7.97 -7.62 -0.96
N GLU A 197 8.84 -6.91 -1.65
CA GLU A 197 9.02 -5.47 -1.44
C GLU A 197 8.41 -4.72 -2.62
N THR A 198 7.51 -3.78 -2.36
CA THR A 198 6.89 -2.92 -3.37
C THR A 198 7.15 -1.46 -3.05
N THR A 199 7.67 -0.73 -4.03
CA THR A 199 7.89 0.71 -3.96
C THR A 199 6.91 1.45 -4.86
N PHE A 200 6.44 2.59 -4.37
CA PHE A 200 5.49 3.46 -5.04
C PHE A 200 6.03 4.88 -5.08
N VAL A 201 6.14 5.43 -6.28
CA VAL A 201 6.54 6.83 -6.50
C VAL A 201 5.56 7.52 -7.43
N ARG A 202 5.39 8.83 -7.28
CA ARG A 202 4.58 9.60 -8.24
C ARG A 202 5.20 9.53 -9.64
N PRO A 203 4.38 9.45 -10.71
CA PRO A 203 4.87 9.64 -12.07
C PRO A 203 5.57 11.00 -12.20
N ARG A 204 6.73 11.03 -12.86
CA ARG A 204 7.34 12.32 -13.22
C ARG A 204 6.48 12.97 -14.29
N PHE A 205 6.03 14.20 -14.04
CA PHE A 205 5.50 15.03 -15.11
C PHE A 205 6.67 15.44 -16.01
N ASN A 206 6.81 14.82 -17.18
CA ASN A 206 7.60 15.44 -18.24
C ASN A 206 6.76 16.59 -18.76
N ALA A 207 7.11 17.82 -18.39
CA ALA A 207 6.61 19.01 -19.07
C ALA A 207 7.11 18.94 -20.52
N ILE A 208 6.24 18.49 -21.42
CA ILE A 208 6.46 18.67 -22.85
C ILE A 208 6.19 20.16 -23.08
N THR A 209 7.26 20.95 -23.12
CA THR A 209 7.19 22.32 -23.62
C THR A 209 6.81 22.25 -25.08
N GLU A 210 5.54 22.48 -25.41
CA GLU A 210 5.13 22.88 -26.74
C GLU A 210 5.75 24.25 -27.02
N CYS A 211 6.93 24.27 -27.63
CA CYS A 211 7.39 25.45 -28.36
C CYS A 211 6.52 25.57 -29.61
N GLN A 212 5.46 26.38 -29.53
CA GLN A 212 4.85 26.99 -30.70
C GLN A 212 5.60 28.29 -31.00
N SER A 213 6.31 28.30 -32.13
CA SER A 213 6.52 29.49 -32.97
C SER A 213 6.82 29.05 -34.40
#